data_AF-A0A0G4FGL1-F1
#
_entry.id   AF-A0A0G4FGL1-F1
#
_cell.length_a   1.000
_cell.length_b   1.000
_cell.length_c   1.000
_cell.angle_alpha   90.00
_cell.angle_beta   90.00
_cell.angle_gamma   90.00
#
_symmetry.space_group_name_H-M   'P 1'
#
loop_
_entity.id
_entity.type
_entity.pdbx_description
1 polymer ?
#
loop_
_entity_poly.entity_id
_entity_poly.type
_entity_poly.pdbx_seq_one_letter_code
_entity_poly.pdbx_strand_id
1 'polypeptide(L)'
;MSDVEDNESARPGRGKVVQRHKKELKELKDRAKKETARIKNKKDKREAEEKFKAEEEDLLKKHEEELAAYQQETAETDQAGDAAGTLNMENLSLYGSQPQEISKSQKKKNRKSEKEKQRREQIMKELGDDPSLGELENADIDAQLAEKNLKIHEIAADGNCLYRAFGHQLSLSEGGKAESFEEMRRLCAEFILKHKDEFLPYLDEESQTEEGLSEYCETIRSTTEWGGELEVRALSEALGRPVTIFSGKKNPEITYGEQFLKEGLAPLRLSYHRYLLSLGEHYNSVIPAS
;
A
#
# COMPACT_ATOMS: atom_id res chain seq x y z
N MET A 1 5.07 -67.81 -1.79
CA MET A 1 4.66 -67.82 -0.38
C MET A 1 5.86 -67.30 0.39
N SER A 2 5.92 -66.07 0.89
CA SER A 2 4.99 -64.94 1.02
C SER A 2 5.90 -63.82 1.56
N ASP A 3 6.04 -62.72 0.83
CA ASP A 3 5.49 -61.40 1.18
C ASP A 3 5.35 -61.16 2.69
N VAL A 4 6.21 -60.29 3.24
CA VAL A 4 5.79 -59.05 3.90
C VAL A 4 6.96 -58.07 3.80
N GLU A 5 6.81 -57.08 2.91
CA GLU A 5 7.61 -55.86 2.88
C GLU A 5 7.27 -55.01 4.12
N ASP A 6 8.27 -54.74 4.95
CA ASP A 6 8.20 -53.72 5.99
C ASP A 6 8.20 -52.35 5.29
N ASN A 7 7.00 -51.79 5.08
CA ASN A 7 6.78 -50.44 4.60
C ASN A 7 7.10 -49.46 5.73
N GLU A 8 8.39 -49.20 5.92
CA GLU A 8 8.92 -48.13 6.75
C GLU A 8 8.29 -46.81 6.30
N SER A 9 7.36 -46.29 7.10
CA SER A 9 6.53 -45.13 6.76
C SER A 9 7.41 -43.91 6.51
N ALA A 10 7.76 -43.69 5.25
CA ALA A 10 8.55 -42.56 4.80
C ALA A 10 7.93 -41.25 5.31
N ARG A 11 8.70 -40.50 6.10
CA ARG A 11 8.26 -39.22 6.65
C ARG A 11 7.76 -38.32 5.51
N PRO A 12 6.58 -37.69 5.66
CA PRO A 12 6.02 -36.87 4.61
C PRO A 12 6.98 -35.71 4.30
N GLY A 13 7.34 -35.55 3.03
CA GLY A 13 8.27 -34.49 2.61
C GLY A 13 7.80 -33.09 3.05
N ARG A 14 8.75 -32.19 3.30
CA ARG A 14 8.53 -30.82 3.81
C ARG A 14 7.35 -30.08 3.18
N GLY A 15 7.14 -30.23 1.87
CA GLY A 15 6.00 -29.64 1.16
C GLY A 15 4.62 -30.15 1.62
N LYS A 16 4.50 -31.44 1.96
CA LYS A 16 3.26 -32.04 2.51
C LYS A 16 2.99 -31.57 3.93
N VAL A 17 4.04 -31.40 4.75
CA VAL A 17 3.95 -30.86 6.12
C VAL A 17 3.44 -29.42 6.11
N VAL A 18 4.02 -28.57 5.24
CA VAL A 18 3.58 -27.18 5.05
C VAL A 18 2.13 -27.07 4.58
N GLN A 19 1.68 -27.98 3.70
CA GLN A 19 0.28 -28.02 3.27
C GLN A 19 -0.65 -28.41 4.43
N ARG A 20 -0.23 -29.34 5.29
CA ARG A 20 -0.99 -29.73 6.49
C ARG A 20 -1.12 -28.55 7.47
N HIS A 21 -0.02 -27.83 7.74
CA HIS A 21 -0.02 -26.67 8.65
C HIS A 21 -1.00 -25.57 8.23
N LYS A 22 -1.07 -25.28 6.92
CA LYS A 22 -2.07 -24.33 6.38
C LYS A 22 -3.49 -24.78 6.60
N LYS A 23 -3.75 -26.08 6.42
CA LYS A 23 -5.07 -26.65 6.59
C LYS A 23 -5.50 -26.58 8.06
N GLU A 24 -4.60 -26.92 8.98
CA GLU A 24 -4.83 -26.84 10.43
C GLU A 24 -5.09 -25.40 10.90
N LEU A 25 -4.31 -24.42 10.43
CA LEU A 25 -4.54 -22.99 10.73
C LEU A 25 -5.89 -22.49 10.20
N LYS A 26 -6.25 -22.89 8.98
CA LYS A 26 -7.54 -22.51 8.38
C LYS A 26 -8.71 -23.12 9.16
N GLU A 27 -8.60 -24.40 9.52
CA GLU A 27 -9.62 -25.10 10.31
C GLU A 27 -9.80 -24.50 11.71
N LEU A 28 -8.70 -24.09 12.36
CA LEU A 28 -8.75 -23.41 13.66
C LEU A 28 -9.44 -22.05 13.56
N LYS A 29 -9.13 -21.25 12.53
CA LYS A 29 -9.78 -19.94 12.29
C LYS A 29 -11.26 -20.08 11.95
N ASP A 30 -11.63 -21.10 11.17
CA ASP A 30 -13.02 -21.36 10.83
C ASP A 30 -13.82 -21.87 12.05
N ARG A 31 -13.19 -22.66 12.94
CA ARG A 31 -13.77 -23.04 14.24
C ARG A 31 -13.96 -21.83 15.14
N ALA A 32 -12.93 -21.00 15.30
CA ALA A 32 -12.98 -19.79 16.12
C ALA A 32 -14.12 -18.85 15.70
N LYS A 33 -14.28 -18.61 14.39
CA LYS A 33 -15.38 -17.80 13.85
C LYS A 33 -16.76 -18.41 14.14
N LYS A 34 -16.93 -19.72 13.96
CA LYS A 34 -18.21 -20.40 14.21
C LYS A 34 -18.59 -20.40 15.68
N GLU A 35 -17.62 -20.54 16.56
CA GLU A 35 -17.85 -20.66 18.00
C GLU A 35 -18.10 -19.30 18.66
N THR A 36 -17.29 -18.29 18.31
CA THR A 36 -17.48 -16.90 18.78
C THR A 36 -18.77 -16.27 18.25
N ALA A 37 -19.26 -16.68 17.08
CA ALA A 37 -20.55 -16.22 16.55
C ALA A 37 -21.77 -16.79 17.30
N ARG A 38 -21.62 -17.92 18.01
CA ARG A 38 -22.71 -18.54 18.79
C ARG A 38 -22.87 -17.97 20.20
N ILE A 39 -21.85 -17.26 20.69
CA ILE A 39 -21.83 -16.71 22.05
C ILE A 39 -22.45 -15.30 22.05
N LYS A 40 -23.59 -15.14 22.74
CA LYS A 40 -24.31 -13.87 22.85
C LYS A 40 -23.80 -12.97 23.98
N ASN A 41 -23.18 -13.55 25.00
CA ASN A 41 -22.65 -12.82 26.14
C ASN A 41 -21.26 -12.24 25.81
N LYS A 42 -21.09 -10.93 26.03
CA LYS A 42 -19.87 -10.18 25.68
C LYS A 42 -18.64 -10.68 26.45
N LYS A 43 -18.81 -11.10 27.72
CA LYS A 43 -17.70 -11.60 28.54
C LYS A 43 -17.22 -12.96 28.04
N ASP A 44 -18.16 -13.89 27.87
CA ASP A 44 -17.86 -15.26 27.41
C ASP A 44 -17.32 -15.29 25.97
N LYS A 45 -17.74 -14.33 25.12
CA LYS A 45 -17.22 -14.18 23.76
C LYS A 45 -15.75 -13.77 23.77
N ARG A 46 -15.36 -12.83 24.64
CA ARG A 46 -13.97 -12.40 24.78
C ARG A 46 -13.09 -13.52 25.35
N GLU A 47 -13.59 -14.27 26.34
CA GLU A 47 -12.88 -15.44 26.88
C GLU A 47 -12.69 -16.54 25.82
N ALA A 48 -13.67 -16.75 24.94
CA ALA A 48 -13.53 -17.67 23.82
C ALA A 48 -12.51 -17.17 22.77
N GLU A 49 -12.51 -15.88 22.44
CA GLU A 49 -11.54 -15.27 21.52
C GLU A 49 -10.10 -15.37 22.06
N GLU A 50 -9.89 -15.14 23.37
CA GLU A 50 -8.58 -15.31 24.01
C GLU A 50 -8.12 -16.77 24.02
N LYS A 51 -9.04 -17.74 24.23
CA LYS A 51 -8.73 -19.17 24.13
C LYS A 51 -8.30 -19.57 22.71
N PHE A 52 -9.03 -19.14 21.69
CA PHE A 52 -8.66 -19.42 20.30
C PHE A 52 -7.34 -18.75 19.90
N LYS A 53 -7.05 -17.57 20.44
CA LYS A 53 -5.76 -16.92 20.22
C LYS A 53 -4.61 -17.70 20.86
N ALA A 54 -4.79 -18.19 22.08
CA ALA A 54 -3.80 -19.03 22.75
C ALA A 54 -3.59 -20.38 22.02
N GLU A 55 -4.67 -20.99 21.51
CA GLU A 55 -4.58 -22.21 20.69
C GLU A 55 -3.90 -21.96 19.33
N GLU A 56 -4.11 -20.80 18.71
CA GLU A 56 -3.42 -20.40 17.48
C GLU A 56 -1.90 -20.23 17.72
N GLU A 57 -1.52 -19.57 18.82
CA GLU A 57 -0.11 -19.38 19.20
C GLU A 57 0.60 -20.71 19.50
N ASP A 58 -0.05 -21.63 20.23
CA ASP A 58 0.52 -22.96 20.53
C ASP A 58 0.64 -23.83 19.27
N LEU A 59 -0.34 -23.75 18.36
CA LEU A 59 -0.30 -24.46 17.08
C LEU A 59 0.83 -23.95 16.18
N LEU A 60 0.99 -22.62 16.07
CA LEU A 60 2.08 -22.01 15.32
C LEU A 60 3.44 -22.41 15.86
N LYS A 61 3.59 -22.44 17.19
CA LYS A 61 4.84 -22.87 17.83
C LYS A 61 5.17 -24.34 17.52
N LYS A 62 4.17 -25.23 17.56
CA LYS A 62 4.33 -26.64 17.16
C LYS A 62 4.69 -26.79 15.69
N HIS A 63 4.08 -25.99 14.81
CA HIS A 63 4.41 -25.98 13.37
C HIS A 63 5.85 -25.52 13.14
N GLU A 64 6.30 -24.52 13.89
CA GLU A 64 7.67 -24.02 13.84
C GLU A 64 8.68 -25.07 14.31
N GLU A 65 8.43 -25.72 15.46
CA GLU A 65 9.27 -26.80 15.99
C GLU A 65 9.33 -28.01 15.04
N GLU A 66 8.19 -28.39 14.44
CA GLU A 66 8.12 -29.48 13.46
C GLU A 66 8.92 -29.14 12.19
N LEU A 67 8.80 -27.92 11.66
CA LEU A 67 9.58 -27.48 10.49
C LEU A 67 11.07 -27.31 10.79
N ALA A 68 11.44 -26.97 12.02
CA ALA A 68 12.83 -26.87 12.46
C ALA A 68 13.50 -28.25 12.54
N ALA A 69 12.78 -29.29 12.97
CA ALA A 69 13.28 -30.66 12.97
C ALA A 69 13.65 -31.15 11.55
N TYR A 70 12.87 -30.78 10.52
CA TYR A 70 13.21 -31.08 9.11
C TYR A 70 14.41 -30.29 8.57
N GLN A 71 14.78 -29.15 9.17
CA GLN A 71 15.95 -28.36 8.75
C GLN A 71 17.26 -28.91 9.29
N GLN A 72 17.22 -29.53 10.47
CA GLN A 72 18.40 -30.18 11.04
C GLN A 72 18.75 -31.47 10.29
N GLU A 73 17.76 -32.26 9.84
CA GLU A 73 18.01 -33.47 9.04
C GLU A 73 18.61 -33.18 7.65
N THR A 74 18.28 -32.04 7.03
CA THR A 74 18.88 -31.65 5.73
C THR A 74 20.35 -31.20 5.83
N ALA A 75 20.84 -30.86 7.02
CA ALA A 75 22.22 -30.44 7.22
C ALA A 75 23.20 -31.62 7.40
N GLU A 76 22.70 -32.84 7.62
CA GLU A 76 23.54 -34.03 7.81
C GLU A 76 23.78 -34.82 6.50
N THR A 77 23.17 -34.44 5.37
CA THR A 77 23.27 -35.21 4.11
C THR A 77 24.05 -34.55 2.96
N ASP A 78 24.53 -33.31 3.09
CA ASP A 78 25.28 -32.64 2.02
C ASP A 78 26.81 -32.77 2.19
N GLN A 79 27.31 -33.98 1.97
CA GLN A 79 28.65 -34.22 1.41
C GLN A 79 28.55 -35.25 0.29
N ALA A 80 28.12 -34.82 -0.91
CA ALA A 80 28.67 -35.24 -2.21
C ALA A 80 27.75 -34.83 -3.38
N GLY A 81 28.33 -34.21 -4.41
CA GLY A 81 28.00 -34.57 -5.79
C GLY A 81 27.25 -33.53 -6.63
N ASP A 82 27.78 -33.32 -7.83
CA ASP A 82 27.55 -32.25 -8.79
C ASP A 82 26.36 -32.50 -9.77
N ALA A 83 25.94 -31.39 -10.40
CA ALA A 83 25.39 -31.22 -11.76
C ALA A 83 24.04 -31.85 -12.27
N ALA A 84 23.29 -30.94 -12.92
CA ALA A 84 22.41 -31.08 -14.10
C ALA A 84 20.89 -31.28 -13.92
N GLY A 85 20.11 -30.42 -14.60
CA GLY A 85 18.79 -30.77 -15.12
C GLY A 85 17.66 -29.77 -14.84
N THR A 86 17.39 -28.90 -15.82
CA THR A 86 16.28 -27.95 -15.95
C THR A 86 14.89 -28.54 -15.64
N LEU A 87 14.07 -27.89 -14.81
CA LEU A 87 12.65 -27.63 -15.08
C LEU A 87 12.17 -26.39 -14.31
N ASN A 88 11.68 -25.43 -15.06
CA ASN A 88 11.04 -24.19 -14.64
C ASN A 88 9.59 -24.49 -14.23
N MET A 89 9.18 -24.18 -12.99
CA MET A 89 7.76 -24.02 -12.64
C MET A 89 7.60 -23.10 -11.41
N GLU A 90 7.45 -21.82 -11.72
CA GLU A 90 6.56 -20.84 -11.07
C GLU A 90 6.23 -21.07 -9.58
N ASN A 91 7.07 -20.46 -8.75
CA ASN A 91 6.69 -19.48 -7.71
C ASN A 91 5.26 -19.58 -7.14
N LEU A 92 5.01 -20.58 -6.29
CA LEU A 92 3.92 -20.54 -5.31
C LEU A 92 4.51 -20.49 -3.89
N SER A 93 4.95 -19.28 -3.56
CA SER A 93 5.34 -18.80 -2.22
C SER A 93 4.26 -19.14 -1.19
N LEU A 94 4.54 -20.12 -0.32
CA LEU A 94 3.83 -20.24 0.94
C LEU A 94 4.60 -21.20 1.90
N TYR A 95 5.37 -20.59 2.81
CA TYR A 95 6.18 -21.09 3.96
C TYR A 95 7.63 -21.53 3.68
N GLY A 96 8.55 -20.61 3.98
CA GLY A 96 9.95 -20.90 4.29
C GLY A 96 10.39 -20.07 5.50
N SER A 97 10.62 -20.73 6.63
CA SER A 97 11.48 -20.19 7.70
C SER A 97 12.91 -20.67 7.42
N GLN A 98 13.74 -19.82 6.83
CA GLN A 98 14.87 -19.33 7.62
C GLN A 98 14.43 -17.94 8.10
N PRO A 99 15.06 -17.30 9.09
CA PRO A 99 15.13 -15.86 9.06
C PRO A 99 15.93 -15.48 7.81
N GLN A 100 15.29 -15.58 6.63
CA GLN A 100 15.48 -14.58 5.62
C GLN A 100 15.19 -13.31 6.41
N GLU A 101 16.24 -12.53 6.69
CA GLU A 101 16.10 -11.11 6.92
C GLU A 101 14.90 -10.70 6.07
N ILE A 102 13.76 -10.37 6.71
CA ILE A 102 12.62 -9.77 5.99
C ILE A 102 13.32 -8.82 5.05
N SER A 103 13.18 -8.99 3.72
CA SER A 103 14.14 -8.36 2.80
C SER A 103 14.29 -6.91 3.23
N LYS A 104 15.47 -6.28 3.12
CA LYS A 104 15.62 -4.90 3.61
C LYS A 104 14.41 -4.03 3.20
N SER A 105 13.90 -4.24 1.99
CA SER A 105 12.62 -3.75 1.43
C SER A 105 11.33 -4.09 2.23
N GLN A 106 11.13 -5.31 2.70
CA GLN A 106 9.93 -5.78 3.37
C GLN A 106 9.93 -5.49 4.90
N LYS A 107 11.11 -5.46 5.54
CA LYS A 107 11.34 -4.86 6.87
C LYS A 107 11.12 -3.33 6.81
N LYS A 108 11.57 -2.68 5.74
CA LYS A 108 11.39 -1.25 5.43
C LYS A 108 9.92 -0.90 5.18
N LYS A 109 9.18 -1.69 4.41
CA LYS A 109 7.75 -1.49 4.17
C LYS A 109 6.93 -1.60 5.45
N ASN A 110 7.24 -2.58 6.31
CA ASN A 110 6.59 -2.71 7.61
C ASN A 110 6.93 -1.54 8.54
N ARG A 111 8.21 -1.11 8.60
CA ARG A 111 8.63 0.05 9.41
C ARG A 111 8.05 1.38 8.89
N LYS A 112 7.94 1.56 7.58
CA LYS A 112 7.29 2.71 6.93
C LYS A 112 5.78 2.71 7.23
N SER A 113 5.13 1.56 7.07
CA SER A 113 3.71 1.37 7.42
C SER A 113 3.44 1.61 8.92
N GLU A 114 4.32 1.15 9.80
CA GLU A 114 4.23 1.40 11.24
C GLU A 114 4.47 2.87 11.58
N LYS A 115 5.46 3.54 10.97
CA LYS A 115 5.66 4.99 11.12
C LYS A 115 4.46 5.79 10.62
N GLU A 116 3.89 5.39 9.48
CA GLU A 116 2.71 6.04 8.91
C GLU A 116 1.48 5.81 9.80
N LYS A 117 1.32 4.60 10.35
CA LYS A 117 0.29 4.30 11.34
C LYS A 117 0.47 5.09 12.64
N GLN A 118 1.69 5.21 13.15
CA GLN A 118 2.00 6.03 14.33
C GLN A 118 1.76 7.52 14.05
N ARG A 119 2.16 8.02 12.88
CA ARG A 119 1.85 9.39 12.44
C ARG A 119 0.34 9.61 12.34
N ARG A 120 -0.41 8.64 11.81
CA ARG A 120 -1.89 8.66 11.73
C ARG A 120 -2.53 8.66 13.11
N GLU A 121 -2.08 7.80 14.02
CA GLU A 121 -2.57 7.75 15.41
C GLU A 121 -2.22 9.04 16.15
N GLN A 122 -1.06 9.64 15.88
CA GLN A 122 -0.65 10.91 16.46
C GLN A 122 -1.45 12.08 15.91
N ILE A 123 -1.70 12.14 14.60
CA ILE A 123 -2.61 13.12 13.99
C ILE A 123 -4.01 12.97 14.59
N MET A 124 -4.57 11.77 14.66
CA MET A 124 -5.88 11.51 15.26
C MET A 124 -5.94 11.93 16.74
N LYS A 125 -4.85 11.79 17.48
CA LYS A 125 -4.74 12.19 18.90
C LYS A 125 -4.52 13.70 19.08
N GLU A 126 -3.78 14.34 18.16
CA GLU A 126 -3.46 15.77 18.19
C GLU A 126 -4.61 16.64 17.67
N LEU A 127 -5.34 16.15 16.67
CA LEU A 127 -6.50 16.85 16.11
C LEU A 127 -7.67 16.90 17.10
N GLY A 128 -7.76 15.92 18.00
CA GLY A 128 -8.99 15.67 18.74
C GLY A 128 -10.13 15.37 17.77
N ASP A 129 -11.24 14.86 18.27
CA ASP A 129 -12.43 14.61 17.46
C ASP A 129 -13.19 15.93 17.22
N ASP A 130 -12.49 17.01 16.81
CA ASP A 130 -13.06 18.32 16.50
C ASP A 130 -13.42 18.37 15.00
N PRO A 131 -14.67 18.08 14.63
CA PRO A 131 -15.10 18.00 13.23
C PRO A 131 -15.04 19.37 12.54
N SER A 132 -14.89 20.45 13.32
CA SER A 132 -14.89 21.81 12.79
C SER A 132 -13.68 22.11 11.90
N LEU A 133 -12.54 21.45 12.10
CA LEU A 133 -11.33 21.77 11.32
C LEU A 133 -11.47 21.42 9.83
N GLY A 134 -12.06 20.26 9.52
CA GLY A 134 -12.34 19.86 8.13
C GLY A 134 -13.43 20.73 7.49
N GLU A 135 -14.46 21.09 8.26
CA GLU A 135 -15.52 22.00 7.78
C GLU A 135 -15.00 23.41 7.53
N LEU A 136 -14.13 23.94 8.41
CA LEU A 136 -13.46 25.22 8.22
C LEU A 136 -12.55 25.17 6.98
N GLU A 137 -11.71 24.14 6.85
CA GLU A 137 -10.82 23.97 5.70
C GLU A 137 -11.61 23.93 4.38
N ASN A 138 -12.68 23.13 4.34
CA ASN A 138 -13.50 23.02 3.14
C ASN A 138 -14.22 24.34 2.83
N ALA A 139 -14.78 25.01 3.84
CA ALA A 139 -15.41 26.33 3.66
C ALA A 139 -14.41 27.38 3.15
N ASP A 140 -13.15 27.30 3.58
CA ASP A 140 -12.09 28.21 3.15
C ASP A 140 -11.66 27.97 1.70
N ILE A 141 -11.59 26.71 1.29
CA ILE A 141 -11.33 26.33 -0.10
C ILE A 141 -12.52 26.75 -0.97
N ASP A 142 -13.76 26.47 -0.55
CA ASP A 142 -14.96 26.85 -1.28
C ASP A 142 -15.06 28.36 -1.47
N ALA A 143 -14.71 29.16 -0.46
CA ALA A 143 -14.65 30.62 -0.57
C ALA A 143 -13.63 31.07 -1.63
N GLN A 144 -12.40 30.51 -1.62
CA GLN A 144 -11.37 30.81 -2.62
C GLN A 144 -11.77 30.42 -4.04
N LEU A 145 -12.44 29.27 -4.19
CA LEU A 145 -12.91 28.79 -5.48
C LEU A 145 -14.07 29.64 -6.00
N ALA A 146 -14.99 30.06 -5.13
CA ALA A 146 -16.13 30.91 -5.50
C ALA A 146 -15.68 32.25 -6.10
N GLU A 147 -14.62 32.88 -5.55
CA GLU A 147 -14.03 34.11 -6.11
C GLU A 147 -13.55 33.94 -7.57
N LYS A 148 -13.23 32.71 -7.96
CA LYS A 148 -12.71 32.37 -9.30
C LYS A 148 -13.76 31.72 -10.21
N ASN A 149 -15.03 31.67 -9.79
CA ASN A 149 -16.09 30.90 -10.46
C ASN A 149 -15.71 29.42 -10.64
N LEU A 150 -15.16 28.82 -9.60
CA LEU A 150 -14.79 27.41 -9.53
C LEU A 150 -15.55 26.72 -8.38
N LYS A 151 -15.63 25.38 -8.42
CA LYS A 151 -16.18 24.56 -7.35
C LYS A 151 -15.45 23.22 -7.24
N ILE A 152 -15.52 22.61 -6.07
CA ILE A 152 -14.99 21.27 -5.82
C ILE A 152 -15.85 20.23 -6.56
N HIS A 153 -15.19 19.27 -7.20
CA HIS A 153 -15.77 18.01 -7.64
C HIS A 153 -15.18 16.88 -6.80
N GLU A 154 -16.03 16.24 -6.01
CA GLU A 154 -15.63 15.18 -5.09
C GLU A 154 -15.06 13.97 -5.82
N ILE A 155 -13.90 13.52 -5.36
CA ILE A 155 -13.24 12.30 -5.81
C ILE A 155 -13.35 11.27 -4.68
N ALA A 156 -13.47 10.00 -5.06
CA ALA A 156 -13.52 8.90 -4.10
C ALA A 156 -12.36 8.97 -3.09
N ALA A 157 -12.71 8.89 -1.81
CA ALA A 157 -11.81 8.90 -0.66
C ALA A 157 -11.03 7.58 -0.52
N ASP A 158 -10.21 7.25 -1.53
CA ASP A 158 -9.31 6.11 -1.55
C ASP A 158 -7.85 6.56 -1.72
N GLY A 159 -6.90 5.64 -1.60
CA GLY A 159 -5.49 5.96 -1.78
C GLY A 159 -5.09 6.35 -3.21
N ASN A 160 -6.04 6.41 -4.16
CA ASN A 160 -5.83 6.83 -5.53
C ASN A 160 -6.38 8.24 -5.80
N CYS A 161 -6.86 8.96 -4.78
CA CYS A 161 -7.56 10.24 -4.93
C CYS A 161 -6.78 11.25 -5.79
N LEU A 162 -5.46 11.40 -5.60
CA LEU A 162 -4.61 12.26 -6.43
C LEU A 162 -4.71 11.91 -7.92
N TYR A 163 -4.42 10.65 -8.25
CA TYR A 163 -4.40 10.15 -9.63
C TYR A 163 -5.79 10.20 -10.28
N ARG A 164 -6.84 9.93 -9.51
CA ARG A 164 -8.24 10.09 -9.96
C ARG A 164 -8.57 11.56 -10.23
N ALA A 165 -8.11 12.49 -9.40
CA ALA A 165 -8.33 13.92 -9.60
C ALA A 165 -7.65 14.42 -10.89
N PHE A 166 -6.42 13.96 -11.17
CA PHE A 166 -5.71 14.20 -12.43
C PHE A 166 -6.45 13.62 -13.64
N GLY A 167 -6.83 12.33 -13.59
CA GLY A 167 -7.58 11.69 -14.66
C GLY A 167 -8.91 12.39 -14.96
N HIS A 168 -9.62 12.82 -13.92
CA HIS A 168 -10.83 13.63 -14.06
C HIS A 168 -10.54 14.99 -14.72
N GLN A 169 -9.54 15.75 -14.27
CA GLN A 169 -9.18 17.03 -14.89
C GLN A 169 -8.78 16.89 -16.37
N LEU A 170 -8.03 15.85 -16.71
CA LEU A 170 -7.67 15.56 -18.10
C LEU A 170 -8.90 15.24 -18.96
N SER A 171 -9.87 14.50 -18.43
CA SER A 171 -11.12 14.19 -19.15
C SER A 171 -11.96 15.43 -19.49
N LEU A 172 -11.78 16.52 -18.74
CA LEU A 172 -12.48 17.79 -18.95
C LEU A 172 -11.72 18.74 -19.90
N SER A 173 -10.45 18.44 -20.22
CA SER A 173 -9.66 19.27 -21.12
C SER A 173 -10.07 19.10 -22.58
N GLU A 174 -9.84 20.10 -23.42
CA GLU A 174 -10.21 20.05 -24.84
C GLU A 174 -9.53 18.87 -25.55
N GLY A 175 -10.33 17.96 -26.14
CA GLY A 175 -9.84 16.72 -26.74
C GLY A 175 -9.39 15.64 -25.74
N GLY A 176 -9.63 15.87 -24.44
CA GLY A 176 -9.23 15.01 -23.34
C GLY A 176 -9.88 13.63 -23.40
N LYS A 177 -9.05 12.59 -23.28
CA LYS A 177 -9.53 11.25 -22.97
C LYS A 177 -9.59 11.11 -21.45
N ALA A 178 -10.59 10.37 -20.98
CA ALA A 178 -10.61 9.93 -19.59
C ALA A 178 -9.43 8.99 -19.38
N GLU A 179 -8.42 9.45 -18.66
CA GLU A 179 -7.30 8.64 -18.26
C GLU A 179 -7.60 7.95 -16.93
N SER A 180 -7.24 6.67 -16.83
CA SER A 180 -7.46 5.90 -15.61
C SER A 180 -6.43 6.30 -14.54
N PHE A 181 -6.73 6.02 -13.27
CA PHE A 181 -5.78 6.32 -12.19
C PHE A 181 -4.52 5.45 -12.30
N GLU A 182 -4.64 4.24 -12.87
CA GLU A 182 -3.52 3.34 -13.15
C GLU A 182 -2.57 3.94 -14.18
N GLU A 183 -3.11 4.56 -15.24
CA GLU A 183 -2.30 5.25 -16.24
C GLU A 183 -1.58 6.47 -15.67
N MET A 184 -2.26 7.25 -14.82
CA MET A 184 -1.63 8.36 -14.11
C MET A 184 -0.52 7.90 -13.15
N ARG A 185 -0.72 6.79 -12.42
CA ARG A 185 0.34 6.18 -11.59
C ARG A 185 1.53 5.74 -12.42
N ARG A 186 1.27 5.09 -13.56
CA ARG A 186 2.31 4.64 -14.49
C ARG A 186 3.11 5.81 -15.05
N LEU A 187 2.43 6.82 -15.57
CA LEU A 187 3.04 8.03 -16.10
C LEU A 187 3.92 8.74 -15.06
N CYS A 188 3.42 8.90 -13.84
CA CYS A 188 4.15 9.50 -12.74
C CYS A 188 5.45 8.73 -12.43
N ALA A 189 5.35 7.42 -12.22
CA ALA A 189 6.48 6.56 -11.90
C ALA A 189 7.52 6.49 -13.03
N GLU A 190 7.08 6.39 -14.29
CA GLU A 190 7.96 6.40 -15.46
C GLU A 190 8.71 7.74 -15.58
N PHE A 191 8.04 8.86 -15.31
CA PHE A 191 8.66 10.18 -15.34
C PHE A 191 9.73 10.33 -14.25
N ILE A 192 9.39 9.98 -13.00
CA ILE A 192 10.34 10.04 -11.88
C ILE A 192 11.59 9.19 -12.15
N LEU A 193 11.43 7.98 -12.71
CA LEU A 193 12.56 7.12 -13.07
C LEU A 193 13.45 7.75 -14.15
N LYS A 194 12.83 8.34 -15.17
CA LYS A 194 13.55 8.95 -16.29
C LYS A 194 14.30 10.22 -15.88
N HIS A 195 13.78 10.95 -14.92
CA HIS A 195 14.30 12.24 -14.43
C HIS A 195 14.93 12.13 -13.03
N LYS A 196 15.50 10.96 -12.70
CA LYS A 196 15.94 10.61 -11.33
C LYS A 196 16.71 11.71 -10.61
N ASP A 197 17.67 12.36 -11.28
CA ASP A 197 18.54 13.37 -10.67
C ASP A 197 17.77 14.58 -10.12
N GLU A 198 16.59 14.87 -10.68
CA GLU A 198 15.72 15.97 -10.25
C GLU A 198 14.85 15.60 -9.04
N PHE A 199 14.54 14.32 -8.87
CA PHE A 199 13.61 13.82 -7.84
C PHE A 199 14.33 13.23 -6.63
N LEU A 200 15.51 12.64 -6.82
CA LEU A 200 16.30 12.02 -5.75
C LEU A 200 16.46 12.92 -4.50
N PRO A 201 16.78 14.23 -4.61
CA PRO A 201 16.99 15.08 -3.43
C PRO A 201 15.76 15.22 -2.51
N TYR A 202 14.56 14.96 -3.04
CA TYR A 202 13.29 15.09 -2.33
C TYR A 202 12.76 13.76 -1.78
N LEU A 203 13.39 12.65 -2.16
CA LEU A 203 13.08 11.32 -1.64
C LEU A 203 13.81 11.07 -0.31
N ASP A 204 13.23 10.18 0.50
CA ASP A 204 13.89 9.67 1.70
C ASP A 204 15.27 9.09 1.37
N GLU A 205 16.25 9.21 2.27
CA GLU A 205 17.64 8.73 2.08
C GLU A 205 17.72 7.28 1.55
N GLU A 206 16.80 6.43 1.99
CA GLU A 206 16.72 5.01 1.61
C GLU A 206 16.21 4.78 0.17
N SER A 207 15.61 5.81 -0.43
CA SER A 207 15.12 5.84 -1.81
C SER A 207 16.07 6.61 -2.74
N GLN A 208 17.15 7.19 -2.19
CA GLN A 208 18.16 7.93 -2.95
C GLN A 208 19.21 7.04 -3.66
N THR A 209 19.03 5.71 -3.61
CA THR A 209 19.81 4.76 -4.41
C THR A 209 19.03 4.33 -5.66
N GLU A 210 19.71 3.76 -6.65
CA GLU A 210 19.06 3.31 -7.89
C GLU A 210 18.01 2.22 -7.62
N GLU A 211 18.31 1.28 -6.72
CA GLU A 211 17.37 0.25 -6.29
C GLU A 211 16.21 0.83 -5.48
N GLY A 212 16.50 1.80 -4.59
CA GLY A 212 15.50 2.45 -3.75
C GLY A 212 14.51 3.28 -4.56
N LEU A 213 14.99 3.99 -5.59
CA LEU A 213 14.15 4.73 -6.53
C LEU A 213 13.27 3.78 -7.36
N SER A 214 13.83 2.66 -7.83
CA SER A 214 13.07 1.66 -8.57
C SER A 214 11.94 1.08 -7.71
N GLU A 215 12.22 0.75 -6.45
CA GLU A 215 11.24 0.29 -5.47
C GLU A 215 10.16 1.35 -5.19
N TYR A 216 10.56 2.62 -5.06
CA TYR A 216 9.63 3.74 -4.89
C TYR A 216 8.64 3.85 -6.06
N CYS A 217 9.16 3.84 -7.29
CA CYS A 217 8.35 3.96 -8.49
C CYS A 217 7.45 2.73 -8.71
N GLU A 218 7.92 1.53 -8.35
CA GLU A 218 7.10 0.33 -8.35
C GLU A 218 5.96 0.41 -7.32
N THR A 219 6.24 0.99 -6.16
CA THR A 219 5.23 1.21 -5.12
C THR A 219 4.15 2.18 -5.60
N ILE A 220 4.53 3.28 -6.28
CA ILE A 220 3.58 4.19 -6.92
C ILE A 220 2.69 3.46 -7.94
N ARG A 221 3.26 2.61 -8.79
CA ARG A 221 2.52 1.90 -9.85
C ARG A 221 1.54 0.86 -9.31
N SER A 222 1.99 0.07 -8.34
CA SER A 222 1.36 -1.22 -8.02
C SER A 222 0.59 -1.21 -6.70
N THR A 223 0.54 -0.08 -6.00
CA THR A 223 -0.15 0.04 -4.71
C THR A 223 -1.11 1.24 -4.68
N THR A 224 -1.89 1.33 -3.60
CA THR A 224 -2.75 2.49 -3.31
C THR A 224 -2.06 3.48 -2.37
N GLU A 225 -0.72 3.54 -2.39
CA GLU A 225 0.00 4.53 -1.59
C GLU A 225 -0.35 5.94 -2.10
N TRP A 226 -0.51 6.85 -1.13
CA TRP A 226 -0.94 8.22 -1.37
C TRP A 226 0.17 8.99 -2.09
N GLY A 227 -0.20 9.71 -3.14
CA GLY A 227 0.72 10.66 -3.78
C GLY A 227 0.70 11.99 -3.05
N GLY A 228 1.85 12.66 -3.02
CA GLY A 228 2.03 13.97 -2.43
C GLY A 228 2.50 15.01 -3.44
N GLU A 229 3.21 16.02 -2.93
CA GLU A 229 3.77 17.12 -3.72
C GLU A 229 4.75 16.63 -4.80
N LEU A 230 5.56 15.60 -4.51
CA LEU A 230 6.50 15.03 -5.47
C LEU A 230 5.78 14.49 -6.71
N GLU A 231 4.69 13.75 -6.50
CA GLU A 231 3.87 13.18 -7.57
C GLU A 231 3.13 14.26 -8.36
N VAL A 232 2.64 15.31 -7.68
CA VAL A 232 2.02 16.48 -8.35
C VAL A 232 3.00 17.13 -9.31
N ARG A 233 4.24 17.38 -8.86
CA ARG A 233 5.30 17.96 -9.69
C ARG A 233 5.64 17.05 -10.88
N ALA A 234 5.86 15.76 -10.61
CA ALA A 234 6.17 14.79 -11.66
C ALA A 234 5.06 14.72 -12.72
N LEU A 235 3.79 14.71 -12.31
CA LEU A 235 2.66 14.68 -13.24
C LEU A 235 2.51 15.99 -14.02
N SER A 236 2.76 17.15 -13.41
CA SER A 236 2.77 18.43 -14.10
C SER A 236 3.78 18.44 -15.26
N GLU A 237 5.00 17.98 -15.00
CA GLU A 237 6.07 17.92 -16.00
C GLU A 237 5.82 16.82 -17.05
N ALA A 238 5.37 15.63 -16.64
CA ALA A 238 5.07 14.53 -17.54
C ALA A 238 3.94 14.85 -18.53
N LEU A 239 2.93 15.60 -18.08
CA LEU A 239 1.80 16.03 -18.89
C LEU A 239 2.10 17.31 -19.69
N GLY A 240 3.23 17.99 -19.40
CA GLY A 240 3.54 19.30 -19.97
C GLY A 240 2.46 20.33 -19.66
N ARG A 241 1.88 20.29 -18.46
CA ARG A 241 0.73 21.12 -18.08
C ARG A 241 0.90 21.76 -16.72
N PRO A 242 0.46 23.03 -16.56
CA PRO A 242 0.46 23.64 -15.24
C PRO A 242 -0.60 22.99 -14.36
N VAL A 243 -0.30 22.83 -13.08
CA VAL A 243 -1.21 22.24 -12.10
C VAL A 243 -1.36 23.20 -10.92
N THR A 244 -2.58 23.68 -10.68
CA THR A 244 -2.88 24.57 -9.56
C THR A 244 -3.58 23.80 -8.44
N ILE A 245 -3.01 23.86 -7.23
CA ILE A 245 -3.54 23.23 -6.02
C ILE A 245 -4.12 24.31 -5.10
N PHE A 246 -5.40 24.16 -4.75
CA PHE A 246 -6.11 24.99 -3.77
C PHE A 246 -6.09 24.30 -2.39
N SER A 247 -5.83 25.05 -1.32
CA SER A 247 -5.81 24.54 0.07
C SER A 247 -6.36 25.58 1.05
N GLY A 248 -6.67 25.19 2.30
CA GLY A 248 -7.35 26.04 3.30
C GLY A 248 -6.66 27.37 3.67
N LYS A 249 -7.39 28.21 4.43
CA LYS A 249 -7.34 29.70 4.58
C LYS A 249 -6.03 30.49 4.59
N LYS A 250 -4.85 29.90 4.72
CA LYS A 250 -3.59 30.65 4.93
C LYS A 250 -2.50 30.36 3.91
N ASN A 251 -2.74 29.49 2.94
CA ASN A 251 -1.78 29.19 1.89
C ASN A 251 -2.22 29.79 0.55
N PRO A 252 -1.30 30.41 -0.21
CA PRO A 252 -1.59 30.76 -1.59
C PRO A 252 -1.92 29.49 -2.39
N GLU A 253 -2.75 29.62 -3.42
CA GLU A 253 -2.82 28.59 -4.47
C GLU A 253 -1.40 28.35 -4.99
N ILE A 254 -0.97 27.09 -5.04
CA ILE A 254 0.36 26.74 -5.53
C ILE A 254 0.20 26.25 -6.95
N THR A 255 0.98 26.80 -7.88
CA THR A 255 1.01 26.32 -9.25
C THR A 255 2.34 25.64 -9.54
N TYR A 256 2.28 24.36 -9.92
CA TYR A 256 3.39 23.59 -10.43
C TYR A 256 3.43 23.71 -11.95
N GLY A 257 4.63 23.66 -12.54
CA GLY A 257 4.79 23.73 -13.98
C GLY A 257 4.44 25.10 -14.58
N GLU A 258 4.74 26.20 -13.87
CA GLU A 258 4.45 27.57 -14.33
C GLU A 258 5.02 27.89 -15.72
N GLN A 259 6.10 27.21 -16.14
CA GLN A 259 6.65 27.32 -17.49
C GLN A 259 5.60 27.00 -18.58
N PHE A 260 4.68 26.08 -18.31
CA PHE A 260 3.64 25.65 -19.24
C PHE A 260 2.46 26.64 -19.30
N LEU A 261 2.34 27.59 -18.36
CA LEU A 261 1.33 28.66 -18.45
C LEU A 261 1.57 29.56 -19.66
N LYS A 262 2.85 29.76 -20.03
CA LYS A 262 3.25 30.59 -21.17
C LYS A 262 2.89 29.95 -22.51
N GLU A 263 2.59 28.65 -22.52
CA GLU A 263 2.20 27.88 -23.70
C GLU A 263 0.68 27.98 -23.98
N GLY A 264 -0.06 28.74 -23.18
CA GLY A 264 -1.50 28.99 -23.36
C GLY A 264 -2.40 27.83 -22.91
N LEU A 265 -1.83 26.81 -22.27
CA LEU A 265 -2.59 25.68 -21.73
C LEU A 265 -3.26 26.07 -20.41
N ALA A 266 -4.57 25.84 -20.32
CA ALA A 266 -5.30 26.01 -19.08
C ALA A 266 -4.78 25.03 -18.01
N PRO A 267 -4.57 25.48 -16.76
CA PRO A 267 -4.07 24.62 -15.70
C PRO A 267 -5.07 23.55 -15.31
N LEU A 268 -4.57 22.37 -14.95
CA LEU A 268 -5.33 21.36 -14.22
C LEU A 268 -5.51 21.87 -12.80
N ARG A 269 -6.72 21.78 -12.25
CA ARG A 269 -7.07 22.34 -10.95
C ARG A 269 -7.51 21.26 -9.98
N LEU A 270 -6.85 21.18 -8.84
CA LEU A 270 -7.17 20.25 -7.76
C LEU A 270 -7.30 21.00 -6.45
N SER A 271 -8.02 20.43 -5.49
CA SER A 271 -8.03 20.92 -4.10
C SER A 271 -7.44 19.87 -3.18
N TYR A 272 -6.63 20.32 -2.23
CA TYR A 272 -5.98 19.51 -1.21
C TYR A 272 -6.61 19.79 0.15
N HIS A 273 -7.00 18.72 0.82
CA HIS A 273 -7.70 18.76 2.09
C HIS A 273 -6.93 17.93 3.10
N ARG A 274 -6.44 18.53 4.17
CA ARG A 274 -5.68 17.84 5.21
C ARG A 274 -6.58 17.24 6.29
N TYR A 275 -7.73 17.85 6.54
CA TYR A 275 -8.60 17.56 7.69
C TYR A 275 -10.01 17.12 7.29
N LEU A 276 -10.35 17.15 5.99
CA LEU A 276 -11.67 16.76 5.49
C LEU A 276 -12.04 15.30 5.84
N LEU A 277 -11.07 14.40 5.85
CA LEU A 277 -11.31 12.97 6.13
C LEU A 277 -10.58 12.55 7.40
N SER A 278 -11.24 11.70 8.19
CA SER A 278 -10.62 11.05 9.37
C SER A 278 -9.41 10.16 9.01
N LEU A 279 -9.32 9.74 7.74
CA LEU A 279 -8.20 8.99 7.20
C LEU A 279 -6.97 9.86 6.90
N GLY A 280 -7.12 11.20 6.87
CA GLY A 280 -6.07 12.17 6.62
C GLY A 280 -6.26 12.97 5.33
N GLU A 281 -5.14 13.24 4.68
CA GLU A 281 -5.01 14.04 3.45
C GLU A 281 -5.82 13.48 2.27
N HIS A 282 -6.42 14.37 1.47
CA HIS A 282 -7.28 14.00 0.34
C HIS A 282 -7.20 15.02 -0.80
N TYR A 283 -7.26 14.53 -2.03
CA TYR A 283 -7.33 15.37 -3.22
C TYR A 283 -8.69 15.25 -3.89
N ASN A 284 -9.28 16.41 -4.19
CA ASN A 284 -10.45 16.52 -5.04
C ASN A 284 -10.11 17.24 -6.34
N SER A 285 -10.97 17.08 -7.35
CA SER A 285 -10.87 17.80 -8.61
C SER A 285 -11.55 19.17 -8.47
N VAL A 286 -11.17 20.16 -9.28
CA VAL A 286 -11.80 21.50 -9.26
C VAL A 286 -12.29 21.86 -10.66
N ILE A 287 -13.56 22.24 -10.76
CA ILE A 287 -14.23 22.48 -12.05
C ILE A 287 -14.86 23.87 -12.07
N PRO A 288 -15.20 24.42 -13.26
CA PRO A 288 -15.97 25.66 -13.35
C PRO A 288 -17.29 25.58 -12.57
N ALA A 289 -17.60 26.62 -11.80
CA ALA A 289 -18.92 26.84 -11.24
C ALA A 289 -19.88 27.14 -12.40
N SER A 290 -20.92 26.33 -12.51
CA SER A 290 -21.92 26.38 -13.58
C SER A 290 -22.92 27.51 -13.35
#